data_AF-A0A9E0UG09-F1
#
_entry.id   AF-A0A9E0UG09-F1
#
_cell.length_a   1.000
_cell.length_b   1.000
_cell.length_c   1.000
_cell.angle_alpha   90.00
_cell.angle_beta   90.00
_cell.angle_gamma   90.00
#
_symmetry.space_group_name_H-M   'P 1'
#
loop_
_entity.id
_entity.type
_entity.pdbx_description
1 polymer ?
#
loop_
_entity_poly.entity_id
_entity_poly.type
_entity_poly.pdbx_seq_one_letter_code
_entity_poly.pdbx_strand_id
1 'polypeptide(L)' 'KIPFTVARQNGQKLHEGVSEGPLLYLKLRPGSYQIAAEIDGRWQSKSIRIGTSGSAAKMMFVSGSE' A
#
# COMPACT_ATOMS: atom_id res chain seq x y z
N LYS A 1 -8.91 -3.62 -11.70
CA LYS A 1 -9.41 -2.94 -10.49
C LYS A 1 -8.93 -3.67 -9.25
N ILE A 2 -8.07 -3.02 -8.46
CA ILE A 2 -7.44 -3.56 -7.25
C ILE A 2 -7.85 -2.64 -6.08
N PRO A 3 -8.82 -3.04 -5.25
CA PRO A 3 -9.10 -2.37 -3.99
C PRO A 3 -7.85 -2.27 -3.11
N PHE A 4 -7.64 -1.11 -2.50
CA PHE A 4 -6.53 -0.90 -1.59
C PHE A 4 -6.91 0.01 -0.42
N THR A 5 -6.19 -0.14 0.69
CA THR A 5 -6.27 0.75 1.84
C THR A 5 -4.87 1.16 2.30
N VAL A 6 -4.79 2.36 2.88
CA VAL A 6 -3.59 2.92 3.49
C VAL A 6 -3.95 3.32 4.90
N ALA A 7 -3.27 2.74 5.88
CA ALA A 7 -3.40 3.10 7.28
C ALA A 7 -2.04 3.51 7.85
N ARG A 8 -2.05 4.40 8.85
CA ARG A 8 -0.89 4.60 9.72
C ARG A 8 -0.75 3.43 10.68
N GLN A 9 0.46 3.22 11.21
CA GLN A 9 0.71 2.19 12.22
C GLN A 9 -0.13 2.32 13.50
N ASN A 10 -0.66 3.51 13.81
CA ASN A 10 -1.59 3.70 14.92
C ASN A 10 -3.04 3.28 14.60
N GLY A 11 -3.27 2.61 13.47
CA GLY A 11 -4.59 2.16 13.03
C GLY A 11 -5.44 3.25 12.37
N GLN A 12 -4.95 4.49 12.26
CA GLN A 12 -5.67 5.55 11.57
C GLN A 12 -5.71 5.26 10.06
N LYS A 13 -6.89 4.93 9.54
CA LYS A 13 -7.16 4.81 8.10
C LYS A 13 -7.03 6.18 7.45
N LEU A 14 -6.19 6.28 6.43
CA LEU A 14 -5.92 7.53 5.70
C LEU A 14 -6.61 7.54 4.35
N HIS A 15 -6.49 6.45 3.61
CA HIS A 15 -7.02 6.36 2.25
C HIS A 15 -7.60 4.96 1.98
N GLU A 16 -8.61 4.95 1.13
CA GLU A 16 -9.20 3.76 0.53
C GLU A 16 -9.57 4.11 -0.90
N GLY A 17 -9.37 3.16 -1.80
CA GLY A 17 -9.68 3.37 -3.20
C GLY A 17 -9.53 2.10 -4.01
N VAL A 18 -9.72 2.25 -5.31
CA VAL A 18 -9.55 1.19 -6.30
C VAL A 18 -8.51 1.67 -7.30
N SER A 19 -7.42 0.92 -7.46
CA SER A 19 -6.44 1.16 -8.52
C SER A 19 -6.86 0.43 -9.80
N GLU A 20 -6.66 1.06 -10.95
CA GLU A 20 -6.83 0.37 -12.24
C GLU A 20 -5.64 -0.56 -12.56
N GLY A 21 -4.53 -0.46 -11.81
CA GLY A 21 -3.36 -1.34 -11.91
C GLY A 21 -2.46 -1.06 -13.12
N PRO A 22 -1.24 -1.65 -13.18
CA PRO A 22 -0.58 -2.44 -12.14
C PRO A 22 0.18 -1.59 -11.10
N LEU A 23 0.33 -0.28 -11.35
CA LEU A 23 1.08 0.64 -10.50
C LEU A 23 0.14 1.56 -9.72
N LEU A 24 0.49 1.80 -8.46
CA LEU A 24 -0.17 2.76 -7.59
C LEU A 24 0.88 3.71 -7.03
N TYR A 25 0.72 5.01 -7.29
CA TYR A 25 1.58 6.06 -6.76
C TYR A 25 0.84 6.85 -5.69
N LEU A 26 1.43 6.95 -4.51
CA LEU A 26 0.85 7.66 -3.37
C LEU A 26 1.86 8.67 -2.82
N LYS A 27 1.41 9.91 -2.64
CA LYS A 27 2.20 10.95 -1.96
C LYS A 27 1.86 10.93 -0.48
N LEU A 28 2.75 10.36 0.33
CA LEU A 28 2.58 10.25 1.78
C LEU A 28 3.60 11.13 2.50
N ARG A 29 3.19 11.65 3.67
CA ARG A 29 4.15 12.30 4.58
C ARG A 29 5.13 11.26 5.12
N PRO A 30 6.35 11.65 5.54
CA PRO A 30 7.26 10.74 6.23
C PRO A 30 6.57 10.04 7.41
N GLY A 31 6.82 8.75 7.56
CA GLY A 31 6.18 7.91 8.56
C GLY A 31 6.06 6.44 8.16
N SER A 32 5.49 5.65 9.06
CA SER A 32 5.24 4.22 8.84
C SER A 32 3.78 3.96 8.52
N TYR A 33 3.54 3.14 7.51
CA TYR A 33 2.22 2.85 6.98
C TYR A 33 2.04 1.35 6.79
N GLN A 34 0.80 0.91 6.90
CA GLN A 34 0.33 -0.40 6.48
C GLN A 34 -0.50 -0.21 5.22
N ILE A 35 -0.08 -0.87 4.14
CA ILE A 35 -0.76 -0.87 2.86
C ILE A 35 -1.40 -2.25 2.71
N ALA A 36 -2.69 -2.29 2.44
CA ALA A 36 -3.38 -3.53 2.08
C ALA A 36 -3.95 -3.40 0.67
N ALA A 37 -3.85 -4.47 -0.12
CA ALA A 37 -4.42 -4.56 -1.45
C ALA A 37 -5.07 -5.93 -1.64
N GLU A 38 -6.19 -5.96 -2.35
CA GLU A 38 -6.86 -7.20 -2.70
C GLU A 38 -6.29 -7.77 -3.99
N ILE A 39 -5.56 -8.89 -3.88
CA ILE A 39 -4.96 -9.61 -5.01
C ILE A 39 -5.63 -10.98 -5.08
N ASP A 40 -6.20 -11.32 -6.23
CA ASP A 40 -6.94 -12.57 -6.46
C ASP A 40 -7.99 -12.88 -5.39
N GLY A 41 -8.79 -11.87 -5.03
CA GLY A 41 -9.85 -12.00 -4.03
C GLY A 41 -9.36 -12.10 -2.59
N ARG A 42 -8.05 -11.94 -2.34
CA ARG A 42 -7.43 -12.04 -1.01
C ARG A 42 -6.76 -10.73 -0.64
N TRP A 43 -7.10 -10.21 0.53
CA TRP A 43 -6.40 -9.07 1.11
C TRP A 43 -4.99 -9.47 1.54
N GLN A 44 -4.00 -8.86 0.91
CA GLN A 44 -2.60 -8.93 1.33
C GLN A 44 -2.22 -7.60 1.98
N SER A 45 -1.49 -7.66 3.10
CA SER A 45 -1.08 -6.47 3.85
C SER A 45 0.43 -6.44 4.05
N LYS A 46 1.04 -5.29 3.84
CA LYS A 46 2.49 -5.07 4.00
C LYS A 46 2.78 -3.69 4.61
N SER A 47 3.85 -3.62 5.38
CA SER A 47 4.28 -2.38 6.05
C SER A 47 5.40 -1.69 5.28
N ILE A 48 5.30 -0.37 5.12
CA ILE A 48 6.31 0.46 4.44
C ILE A 48 6.68 1.67 5.29
N ARG A 49 7.96 2.03 5.28
CA ARG A 49 8.46 3.26 5.92
C ARG A 49 8.81 4.28 4.84
N ILE A 50 8.21 5.46 4.94
CA ILE A 50 8.47 6.61 4.06
C ILE A 50 9.44 7.55 4.77
N GLY A 51 10.62 7.72 4.19
CA GLY A 51 11.68 8.60 4.69
C GLY A 51 11.57 10.04 4.17
N THR A 52 12.55 10.86 4.54
CA THR A 52 12.68 12.27 4.12
C THR A 52 13.65 12.47 2.95
N SER A 53 14.36 11.42 2.51
CA SER A 53 15.48 11.51 1.57
C SER A 53 15.10 11.74 0.10
N GLY A 54 13.86 12.14 -0.20
CA GLY A 54 13.38 12.40 -1.56
C GLY A 54 13.20 11.15 -2.44
N SER A 55 13.78 10.02 -2.07
CA SER A 55 13.63 8.74 -2.77
C SER A 55 12.26 8.11 -2.53
N ALA A 56 11.62 7.64 -3.61
CA ALA A 56 10.37 6.89 -3.51
C ALA A 56 10.61 5.52 -2.86
N ALA A 57 9.83 5.22 -1.81
CA ALA A 57 9.75 3.87 -1.28
C ALA A 57 8.91 3.00 -2.22
N LYS A 58 9.36 1.77 -2.48
CA LYS A 58 8.70 0.83 -3.41
C LYS A 58 8.35 -0.45 -2.67
N MET A 59 7.22 -1.03 -3.07
CA MET A 59 6.72 -2.30 -2.57
C MET A 59 5.88 -2.95 -3.66
N MET A 60 5.82 -4.27 -3.65
CA MET A 60 5.01 -5.06 -4.56
C MET A 60 4.14 -6.05 -3.80
N PHE A 61 2.94 -6.26 -4.30
CA PHE A 61 2.10 -7.40 -3.98
C PHE A 61 2.14 -8.35 -5.18
N VAL A 62 2.25 -9.64 -4.92
CA VAL A 62 2.29 -10.67 -5.96
C VAL A 62 1.18 -11.67 -5.65
N SER A 63 0.52 -12.13 -6.70
CA SER A 63 -0.30 -13.33 -6.60
C SER A 63 0.62 -14.50 -6.24
N GLY A 64 0.27 -15.25 -5.20
CA GLY A 64 0.93 -16.51 -4.91
C GLY A 64 0.24 -17.62 -5.67
N SER A 65 0.95 -18.27 -6.59
CA SER A 65 0.84 -19.72 -6.74
C SER A 65 1.60 -20.34 -5.56
N GLU A 66 0.88 -20.92 -4.60
CA GLU A 66 1.44 -22.04 -3.84
C GLU A 66 1.67 -23.23 -4.77
#